data_AF-A0A7S0I6K0-F1
#
_entry.id   AF-A0A7S0I6K0-F1
#
_cell.length_a   1.000
_cell.length_b   1.000
_cell.length_c   1.000
_cell.angle_alpha   90.00
_cell.angle_beta   90.00
_cell.angle_gamma   90.00
#
_symmetry.space_group_name_H-M   'P 1'
#
loop_
_entity.id
_entity.type
_entity.pdbx_description
1 polymer ?
#
loop_
_entity_poly.entity_id
_entity_poly.type
_entity_poly.pdbx_seq_one_letter_code
_entity_poly.pdbx_strand_id
1 'polypeptide(L)'
;QLEGGGLLRGAVRLNELLNPGFFLTALRQQTACVSQLPMDGLHLVCALSAAELGDTALSFEVDGLLLQGASCAAPHGLAPLAEGAGTFAPLPPLHLAWVATDRRDPYPLDKSALIPIYENQTRESLLSEVRLPCTSTESIWLQAGCALFLSVDA
;
A
#
# COMPACT_ATOMS: atom_id res chain seq x y z
N GLN A 1 29.66 1.14 -2.94
CA GLN A 1 29.50 0.81 -1.51
C GLN A 1 28.20 1.45 -1.05
N LEU A 2 27.08 0.74 -1.20
CA LEU A 2 25.75 1.24 -0.83
C LEU A 2 25.48 0.73 0.59
N GLU A 3 25.70 1.58 1.58
CA GLU A 3 25.45 1.27 2.98
C GLU A 3 23.92 1.10 3.20
N GLY A 4 23.50 -0.14 3.40
CA GLY A 4 22.11 -0.61 3.37
C GLY A 4 21.25 -0.23 4.58
N GLY A 5 21.26 1.04 5.01
CA GLY A 5 20.44 1.49 6.15
C GLY A 5 19.66 2.79 5.94
N GLY A 6 19.83 3.49 4.82
CA GLY A 6 19.24 4.82 4.60
C GLY A 6 17.87 4.83 3.91
N LEU A 7 17.59 3.85 3.05
CA LEU A 7 16.45 3.90 2.13
C LEU A 7 15.08 3.89 2.86
N LEU A 8 14.99 3.22 4.00
CA LEU A 8 13.73 3.10 4.77
C LEU A 8 13.56 4.20 5.83
N ARG A 9 14.51 5.15 5.94
CA ARG A 9 14.41 6.26 6.90
C ARG A 9 13.53 7.41 6.41
N GLY A 10 13.12 7.40 5.14
CA GLY A 10 12.22 8.38 4.55
C GLY A 10 11.17 7.71 3.66
N ALA A 11 10.29 8.52 3.08
CA ALA A 11 9.31 8.07 2.11
C ALA A 11 10.01 7.55 0.84
N VAL A 12 9.58 6.39 0.37
CA VAL A 12 10.08 5.73 -0.82
C VAL A 12 9.08 5.90 -1.96
N ARG A 13 9.55 6.51 -3.06
CA ARG A 13 8.80 6.58 -4.30
C ARG A 13 9.01 5.33 -5.13
N LEU A 14 8.01 4.45 -5.15
CA LEU A 14 8.12 3.17 -5.85
C LEU A 14 8.26 3.34 -7.38
N ASN A 15 7.76 4.43 -7.96
CA ASN A 15 7.91 4.72 -9.40
C ASN A 15 9.33 5.15 -9.80
N GLU A 16 10.18 5.53 -8.86
CA GLU A 16 11.59 5.87 -9.10
C GLU A 16 12.50 4.63 -9.05
N LEU A 17 11.96 3.47 -8.66
CA LEU A 17 12.68 2.20 -8.61
C LEU A 17 12.69 1.53 -9.98
N LEU A 18 13.84 0.95 -10.35
CA LEU A 18 13.98 0.17 -11.59
C LEU A 18 13.04 -1.05 -11.63
N ASN A 19 12.74 -1.63 -10.46
CA ASN A 19 11.77 -2.71 -10.34
C ASN A 19 11.10 -2.70 -8.95
N PRO A 20 9.90 -2.10 -8.82
CA PRO A 20 9.21 -1.99 -7.54
C PRO A 20 8.77 -3.36 -6.99
N GLY A 21 8.45 -4.33 -7.85
CA GLY A 21 8.09 -5.69 -7.42
C GLY A 21 9.24 -6.43 -6.73
N PHE A 22 10.46 -6.36 -7.29
CA PHE A 22 11.65 -6.94 -6.66
C PHE A 22 11.99 -6.22 -5.34
N PHE A 23 11.78 -4.90 -5.26
CA PHE A 23 11.97 -4.16 -4.01
C PHE A 23 11.05 -4.66 -2.89
N LEU A 24 9.74 -4.81 -3.17
CA LEU A 24 8.79 -5.35 -2.19
C LEU A 24 9.15 -6.78 -1.78
N THR A 25 9.60 -7.60 -2.74
CA THR A 25 10.06 -8.97 -2.48
C THR A 25 11.32 -9.01 -1.62
N ALA A 26 12.29 -8.13 -1.87
CA ALA A 26 13.51 -8.03 -1.07
C ALA A 26 13.19 -7.58 0.36
N LEU A 27 12.27 -6.64 0.55
CA LEU A 27 11.80 -6.24 1.88
C LEU A 27 11.09 -7.38 2.60
N ARG A 28 10.31 -8.19 1.89
CA ARG A 28 9.70 -9.40 2.46
C ARG A 28 10.76 -10.38 2.95
N GLN A 29 11.79 -10.65 2.15
CA GLN A 29 12.91 -11.53 2.51
C GLN A 29 13.70 -10.98 3.71
N GLN A 30 13.98 -9.69 3.72
CA GLN A 30 14.67 -9.04 4.83
C GLN A 30 13.85 -9.10 6.12
N THR A 31 12.53 -8.89 6.02
CA THR A 31 11.61 -9.00 7.16
C THR A 31 11.61 -10.42 7.71
N ALA A 32 11.49 -11.43 6.84
CA ALA A 32 11.56 -12.84 7.21
C ALA A 32 12.85 -13.20 7.96
N CYS A 33 13.99 -12.65 7.50
CA CYS A 33 15.28 -12.82 8.16
C CYS A 33 15.31 -12.19 9.56
N VAL A 34 14.86 -10.94 9.70
CA VAL A 34 14.88 -10.24 11.00
C VAL A 34 13.86 -10.83 11.98
N SER A 35 12.68 -11.23 11.50
CA SER A 35 11.61 -11.79 12.33
C SER A 35 11.77 -13.29 12.59
N GLN A 36 12.75 -13.96 11.97
CA GLN A 36 12.93 -15.42 12.03
C GLN A 36 11.65 -16.20 11.63
N LEU A 37 10.91 -15.67 10.65
CA LEU A 37 9.71 -16.28 10.11
C LEU A 37 9.99 -16.78 8.69
N PRO A 38 9.32 -17.86 8.23
CA PRO A 38 9.44 -18.26 6.85
C PRO A 38 8.77 -17.21 5.95
N MET A 39 9.30 -17.04 4.74
CA MET A 39 8.87 -15.98 3.83
C MET A 39 7.38 -16.09 3.44
N ASP A 40 6.85 -17.31 3.34
CA ASP A 40 5.45 -17.63 3.08
C ASP A 40 4.51 -17.37 4.28
N GLY A 41 5.06 -17.24 5.48
CA GLY A 41 4.35 -16.86 6.70
C GLY A 41 4.14 -15.35 6.87
N LEU A 42 4.40 -14.55 5.82
CA LEU A 42 4.26 -13.10 5.82
C LEU A 42 3.25 -12.61 4.78
N HIS A 43 2.41 -11.64 5.15
CA HIS A 43 1.58 -10.86 4.24
C HIS A 43 1.86 -9.36 4.37
N LEU A 44 1.52 -8.61 3.32
CA LEU A 44 1.70 -7.15 3.28
C LEU A 44 0.48 -6.48 3.91
N VAL A 45 0.72 -5.59 4.86
CA VAL A 45 -0.32 -4.71 5.44
C VAL A 45 0.06 -3.26 5.21
N CYS A 46 -0.96 -2.39 5.25
CA CYS A 46 -0.77 -0.95 5.11
C CYS A 46 -1.53 -0.16 6.17
N ALA A 47 -1.08 1.06 6.45
CA ALA A 47 -1.84 2.04 7.21
C ALA A 47 -1.58 3.47 6.75
N LEU A 48 -2.59 4.34 6.93
CA LEU A 48 -2.51 5.77 6.66
C LEU A 48 -1.70 6.54 7.71
N SER A 49 -1.38 5.91 8.83
CA SER A 49 -0.46 6.44 9.83
C SER A 49 0.42 5.33 10.42
N ALA A 50 1.67 5.66 10.75
CA ALA A 50 2.59 4.71 11.38
C ALA A 50 2.06 4.15 12.72
N ALA A 51 1.26 4.94 13.45
CA ALA A 51 0.67 4.52 14.72
C ALA A 51 -0.32 3.36 14.57
N GLU A 52 -1.05 3.29 13.44
CA GLU A 52 -2.03 2.24 13.15
C GLU A 52 -1.38 0.91 12.75
N LEU A 53 -0.17 0.94 12.16
CA LEU A 53 0.58 -0.29 11.89
C LEU A 53 0.97 -1.02 13.18
N GLY A 54 1.23 -0.29 14.27
CA GLY A 54 1.72 -0.84 15.53
C GLY A 54 3.17 -1.33 15.42
N ASP A 55 3.56 -2.27 16.28
CA ASP A 55 4.93 -2.78 16.34
C ASP A 55 5.22 -3.74 15.19
N THR A 56 6.10 -3.37 14.25
CA THR A 56 6.45 -4.17 13.06
C THR A 56 7.96 -4.29 12.98
N ALA A 57 8.47 -5.48 12.63
CA ALA A 57 9.92 -5.70 12.53
C ALA A 57 10.60 -4.74 11.55
N LEU A 58 9.96 -4.51 10.39
CA LEU A 58 10.35 -3.51 9.41
C LEU A 58 9.10 -2.87 8.81
N SER A 59 9.08 -1.55 8.76
CA SER A 59 8.08 -0.75 8.06
C SER A 59 8.77 0.34 7.24
N PHE A 60 8.06 0.83 6.24
CA PHE A 60 8.52 1.89 5.37
C PHE A 60 7.33 2.73 4.88
N GLU A 61 7.58 4.01 4.62
CA GLU A 61 6.58 4.91 4.07
C GLU A 61 6.70 4.95 2.56
N VAL A 62 5.59 4.95 1.86
CA VAL A 62 5.49 5.12 0.41
C VAL A 62 4.69 6.38 0.11
N ASP A 63 5.24 7.25 -0.72
CA ASP A 63 4.56 8.44 -1.24
C ASP A 63 4.41 8.35 -2.78
N GLY A 64 3.70 9.31 -3.35
CA GLY A 64 3.53 9.44 -4.80
C GLY A 64 2.57 8.43 -5.42
N LEU A 65 1.88 7.61 -4.63
CA LEU A 65 0.81 6.74 -5.13
C LEU A 65 -0.38 7.57 -5.62
N LEU A 66 -0.99 7.09 -6.69
CA LEU A 66 -2.18 7.69 -7.30
C LEU A 66 -3.36 6.74 -7.14
N LEU A 67 -4.53 7.29 -6.83
CA LEU A 67 -5.77 6.57 -6.60
C LEU A 67 -6.77 6.91 -7.70
N GLN A 68 -7.38 5.89 -8.30
CA GLN A 68 -8.50 6.03 -9.23
C GLN A 68 -9.78 5.51 -8.57
N GLY A 69 -10.94 6.06 -8.94
CA GLY A 69 -12.26 5.55 -8.53
C GLY A 69 -12.69 5.94 -7.10
N ALA A 70 -11.80 6.55 -6.33
CA ALA A 70 -12.08 7.07 -5.00
C ALA A 70 -11.14 8.25 -4.67
N SER A 71 -11.47 8.96 -3.59
CA SER A 71 -10.52 9.82 -2.89
C SER A 71 -10.11 9.15 -1.57
N CYS A 72 -8.99 9.54 -0.98
CA CYS A 72 -8.56 9.02 0.30
C CYS A 72 -7.98 10.14 1.16
N ALA A 73 -8.35 10.19 2.43
CA ALA A 73 -7.81 11.14 3.38
C ALA A 73 -7.52 10.45 4.72
N ALA A 74 -6.33 10.65 5.27
CA ALA A 74 -6.02 10.22 6.63
C ALA A 74 -6.78 11.10 7.64
N PRO A 75 -7.33 10.53 8.74
CA PRO A 75 -7.38 9.11 9.10
C PRO A 75 -8.65 8.38 8.60
N HIS A 76 -9.50 9.04 7.81
CA HIS A 76 -10.85 8.55 7.48
C HIS A 76 -10.87 7.43 6.42
N GLY A 77 -9.87 7.35 5.56
CA GLY A 77 -9.78 6.35 4.50
C GLY A 77 -10.45 6.75 3.20
N LEU A 78 -10.94 5.74 2.47
CA LEU A 78 -11.59 5.89 1.17
C LEU A 78 -12.93 6.64 1.30
N ALA A 79 -13.11 7.63 0.43
CA ALA A 79 -14.30 8.44 0.29
C ALA A 79 -14.70 8.57 -1.20
N PRO A 80 -16.00 8.74 -1.52
CA PRO A 80 -16.44 8.93 -2.89
C PRO A 80 -15.76 10.14 -3.55
N LEU A 81 -15.57 10.10 -4.86
CA LEU A 81 -15.06 11.25 -5.62
C LEU A 81 -16.12 12.36 -5.67
N ALA A 82 -15.68 13.60 -5.52
CA ALA A 82 -16.53 14.76 -5.74
C ALA A 82 -16.87 14.94 -7.23
N GLU A 83 -17.99 15.60 -7.53
CA GLU A 83 -18.33 15.94 -8.91
C GLU A 83 -17.25 16.84 -9.52
N GLY A 84 -16.78 16.48 -10.72
CA GLY A 84 -15.70 17.18 -11.42
C GLY A 84 -14.28 16.87 -10.91
N ALA A 85 -14.12 15.89 -10.01
CA ALA A 85 -12.79 15.41 -9.62
C ALA A 85 -12.04 14.80 -10.81
N GLY A 86 -10.71 14.95 -10.81
CA GLY A 86 -9.84 14.34 -11.82
C GLY A 86 -9.90 12.81 -11.79
N THR A 87 -9.47 12.17 -12.88
CA THR A 87 -9.42 10.70 -12.99
C THR A 87 -8.55 10.06 -11.90
N PHE A 88 -7.45 10.73 -11.54
CA PHE A 88 -6.53 10.31 -10.49
C PHE A 88 -6.49 11.36 -9.38
N ALA A 89 -6.56 10.88 -8.14
CA ALA A 89 -6.32 11.66 -6.94
C ALA A 89 -4.99 11.21 -6.31
N PRO A 90 -4.18 12.12 -5.76
CA PRO A 90 -3.01 11.71 -4.99
C PRO A 90 -3.45 10.96 -3.73
N LEU A 91 -2.79 9.84 -3.43
CA LEU A 91 -2.93 9.15 -2.16
C LEU A 91 -2.06 9.86 -1.11
N PRO A 92 -2.53 10.04 0.14
CA PRO A 92 -1.63 10.38 1.24
C PRO A 92 -0.53 9.33 1.39
N PRO A 93 0.61 9.67 2.04
CA PRO A 93 1.66 8.70 2.32
C PRO A 93 1.10 7.46 3.02
N LEU A 94 1.52 6.30 2.54
CA LEU A 94 1.04 5.00 2.99
C LEU A 94 2.19 4.26 3.66
N HIS A 95 2.00 3.88 4.91
CA HIS A 95 2.97 3.05 5.60
C HIS A 95 2.71 1.59 5.29
N LEU A 96 3.75 0.86 4.88
CA LEU A 96 3.70 -0.55 4.53
C LEU A 96 4.58 -1.37 5.48
N ALA A 97 4.15 -2.58 5.79
CA ALA A 97 4.94 -3.54 6.55
C ALA A 97 4.59 -4.98 6.15
N TRP A 98 5.58 -5.86 6.19
CA TRP A 98 5.34 -7.30 6.14
C TRP A 98 5.15 -7.80 7.56
N VAL A 99 4.07 -8.54 7.79
CA VAL A 99 3.71 -9.04 9.11
C VAL A 99 3.35 -10.51 9.04
N ALA A 100 3.41 -11.19 10.19
CA ALA A 100 3.01 -12.59 10.28
C ALA A 100 1.52 -12.77 9.92
N THR A 101 1.18 -13.85 9.21
CA THR A 101 -0.19 -14.14 8.77
C THR A 101 -1.20 -14.29 9.92
N ASP A 102 -0.74 -14.61 11.13
CA ASP A 102 -1.58 -14.70 12.34
C ASP A 102 -1.80 -13.34 13.02
N ARG A 103 -1.08 -12.29 12.60
CA ARG A 103 -1.27 -10.93 13.09
C ARG A 103 -2.56 -10.36 12.54
N ARG A 104 -3.30 -9.67 13.41
CA ARG A 104 -4.47 -8.87 13.01
C ARG A 104 -4.06 -7.71 12.11
N ASP A 105 -4.83 -7.53 11.04
CA ASP A 105 -4.71 -6.37 10.14
C ASP A 105 -4.99 -5.06 10.89
N PRO A 106 -4.38 -3.93 10.46
CA PRO A 106 -4.61 -2.61 11.06
C PRO A 106 -6.09 -2.19 11.04
N TYR A 107 -6.83 -2.61 10.01
CA TYR A 107 -8.22 -2.22 9.79
C TYR A 107 -9.15 -3.44 9.81
N PRO A 108 -10.31 -3.36 10.49
CA PRO A 108 -11.33 -4.41 10.43
C PRO A 108 -11.82 -4.67 9.00
N LEU A 109 -12.10 -5.94 8.68
CA LEU A 109 -12.55 -6.36 7.34
C LEU A 109 -13.86 -5.67 6.91
N ASP A 110 -14.76 -5.40 7.86
CA ASP A 110 -16.05 -4.72 7.64
C ASP A 110 -15.92 -3.21 7.40
N LYS A 111 -14.73 -2.65 7.66
CA LYS A 111 -14.42 -1.21 7.53
C LYS A 111 -13.20 -0.95 6.66
N SER A 112 -12.86 -1.89 5.79
CA SER A 112 -11.76 -1.74 4.84
C SER A 112 -12.06 -2.44 3.53
N ALA A 113 -11.39 -2.01 2.47
CA ALA A 113 -11.49 -2.58 1.14
C ALA A 113 -10.10 -3.01 0.64
N LEU A 114 -10.04 -4.18 0.01
CA LEU A 114 -8.83 -4.65 -0.66
C LEU A 114 -8.66 -3.94 -1.99
N ILE A 115 -7.60 -3.14 -2.11
CA ILE A 115 -7.32 -2.31 -3.28
C ILE A 115 -6.03 -2.79 -3.95
N PRO A 116 -6.07 -3.09 -5.26
CA PRO A 116 -4.88 -3.49 -6.01
C PRO A 116 -3.94 -2.31 -6.28
N ILE A 117 -2.64 -2.56 -6.27
CA ILE A 117 -1.57 -1.63 -6.65
C ILE A 117 -0.99 -2.10 -7.98
N TYR A 118 -1.13 -1.28 -9.03
CA TYR A 118 -0.54 -1.51 -10.34
C TYR A 118 0.69 -0.64 -10.57
N GLU A 119 1.60 -1.08 -11.44
CA GLU A 119 2.72 -0.25 -11.89
C GLU A 119 2.23 1.00 -12.63
N ASN A 120 1.22 0.83 -13.49
CA ASN A 120 0.68 1.90 -14.31
C ASN A 120 -0.82 1.74 -14.61
N GLN A 121 -1.40 2.74 -15.29
CA GLN A 121 -2.82 2.77 -15.63
C GLN A 121 -3.29 1.70 -16.64
N THR A 122 -2.39 0.96 -17.30
CA THR A 122 -2.78 -0.14 -18.21
C THR A 122 -3.33 -1.34 -17.44
N ARG A 123 -3.02 -1.44 -16.13
CA ARG A 123 -3.42 -2.54 -15.23
C ARG A 123 -2.88 -3.91 -15.68
N GLU A 124 -1.80 -3.92 -16.46
CA GLU A 124 -1.16 -5.16 -16.94
C GLU A 124 -0.22 -5.80 -15.90
N SER A 125 0.34 -4.99 -15.00
CA SER A 125 1.29 -5.44 -13.97
C SER A 125 0.81 -5.10 -12.57
N LEU A 126 0.30 -6.10 -11.87
CA LEU A 126 -0.10 -6.04 -10.46
C LEU A 126 1.13 -6.23 -9.56
N LEU A 127 1.37 -5.29 -8.66
CA LEU A 127 2.46 -5.35 -7.68
C LEU A 127 2.05 -6.03 -6.39
N SER A 128 0.91 -5.61 -5.83
CA SER A 128 0.39 -6.12 -4.58
C SER A 128 -1.06 -5.68 -4.38
N GLU A 129 -1.66 -6.11 -3.29
CA GLU A 129 -2.98 -5.68 -2.85
C GLU A 129 -2.85 -5.22 -1.40
N VAL A 130 -3.53 -4.11 -1.06
CA VAL A 130 -3.48 -3.52 0.28
C VAL A 130 -4.87 -3.17 0.77
N ARG A 131 -5.10 -3.29 2.08
CA ARG A 131 -6.39 -2.94 2.68
C ARG A 131 -6.40 -1.51 3.21
N LEU A 132 -7.18 -0.66 2.55
CA LEU A 132 -7.40 0.72 3.00
C LEU A 132 -8.70 0.83 3.82
N PRO A 133 -8.74 1.66 4.87
CA PRO A 133 -9.97 1.87 5.63
C PRO A 133 -11.02 2.56 4.76
N CYS A 134 -12.29 2.27 5.00
CA CYS A 134 -13.38 2.90 4.26
C CYS A 134 -14.66 3.02 5.10
N THR A 135 -15.50 4.00 4.77
CA THR A 135 -16.75 4.28 5.50
C THR A 135 -17.96 3.46 5.02
N SER A 136 -17.78 2.65 3.98
CA SER A 136 -18.86 1.93 3.30
C SER A 136 -18.43 0.50 2.93
N THR A 137 -19.34 -0.31 2.44
CA THR A 137 -19.07 -1.70 2.06
C THR A 137 -18.02 -1.79 0.95
N GLU A 138 -17.11 -2.75 1.06
CA GLU A 138 -16.04 -3.03 0.09
C GLU A 138 -16.53 -3.07 -1.37
N SER A 139 -17.70 -3.66 -1.63
CA SER A 139 -18.29 -3.79 -2.96
C SER A 139 -18.47 -2.46 -3.69
N ILE A 140 -18.70 -1.35 -2.98
CA ILE A 140 -18.86 -0.02 -3.60
C ILE A 140 -17.54 0.43 -4.25
N TRP A 141 -16.41 0.18 -3.59
CA TRP A 141 -15.09 0.56 -4.10
C TRP A 141 -14.67 -0.34 -5.27
N LEU A 142 -15.01 -1.63 -5.19
CA LEU A 142 -14.79 -2.57 -6.30
C LEU A 142 -15.60 -2.16 -7.54
N GLN A 143 -16.88 -1.81 -7.37
CA GLN A 143 -17.74 -1.33 -8.46
C GLN A 143 -17.27 0.03 -9.04
N ALA A 144 -16.70 0.89 -8.20
CA ALA A 144 -16.08 2.14 -8.64
C ALA A 144 -14.74 1.94 -9.38
N GLY A 145 -14.24 0.71 -9.50
CA GLY A 145 -12.97 0.40 -10.15
C GLY A 145 -11.76 0.92 -9.36
N CYS A 146 -11.89 1.02 -8.04
CA CYS A 146 -10.88 1.59 -7.15
C CYS A 146 -9.55 0.84 -7.26
N ALA A 147 -8.46 1.57 -7.55
CA ALA A 147 -7.12 1.01 -7.70
C ALA A 147 -6.04 2.05 -7.43
N LEU A 148 -4.87 1.57 -7.02
CA LEU A 148 -3.67 2.36 -6.79
C LEU A 148 -2.68 2.18 -7.94
N PHE A 149 -1.92 3.23 -8.23
CA PHE A 149 -0.97 3.29 -9.34
C PHE A 149 0.33 3.97 -8.91
N LEU A 150 1.46 3.46 -9.40
CA LEU A 150 2.76 4.14 -9.22
C LEU A 150 2.95 5.28 -10.23
N SER A 151 2.48 5.09 -11.45
CA SER A 151 2.52 6.09 -12.52
C SER A 151 1.23 6.12 -13.33
N VAL A 152 0.99 7.25 -13.99
CA VAL A 152 -0.05 7.41 -15.02
C VAL A 152 0.49 7.17 -16.43
N ASP A 153 1.79 7.01 -16.61
CA ASP A 153 2.35 6.72 -17.93
C ASP A 153 2.10 5.26 -18.31
N ALA A 154 1.70 5.01 -19.56
CA ALA A 154 1.51 3.67 -20.10
C ALA A 154 2.85 3.00 -20.40
#